data_AF-A0A6C0UJK0-F1
#
_entry.id   AF-A0A6C0UJK0-F1
#
_cell.length_a   1.000
_cell.length_b   1.000
_cell.length_c   1.000
_cell.angle_alpha   90.00
_cell.angle_beta   90.00
_cell.angle_gamma   90.00
#
_symmetry.space_group_name_H-M   'P 1'
#
loop_
_entity.id
_entity.type
_entity.pdbx_description
1 polymer ?
#
loop_
_entity_poly.entity_id
_entity_poly.type
_entity_poly.pdbx_seq_one_letter_code
_entity_poly.pdbx_strand_id
1 'polypeptide(L)'
;MLGDALSYPRNSSDWIPTILIGGVLSVLFVFIIPIFIIQGYMVRVLRGAAKGETAAPSFTNWGELIVDGLKLVIINFVYSLIVLIPMITLSIVLGIGNSLSAGAPGPEPGVTVGAAPALGIVGFLGILVIGLFSIVVSYFIPAAQANFAIEGSLGAAFDISTIVSGAMTSEYFVAWLLVLVVGTILSFIGGLLFIVIVGFFILFYTQVVTYYLFGRGFADGLGKKRRDVAEPDY
;
A
#
# COMPACT_ATOMS: atom_id res chain seq x y z
N MET A 1 -10.47 -8.27 -15.99
CA MET A 1 -9.85 -7.71 -14.77
C MET A 1 -10.65 -7.99 -13.50
N LEU A 2 -11.85 -7.42 -13.30
CA LEU A 2 -12.59 -7.61 -12.03
C LEU A 2 -13.00 -9.07 -11.76
N GLY A 3 -13.60 -9.75 -12.75
CA GLY A 3 -13.97 -11.17 -12.62
C GLY A 3 -12.76 -12.08 -12.42
N ASP A 4 -11.66 -11.79 -13.13
CA ASP A 4 -10.38 -12.50 -12.96
C ASP A 4 -9.84 -12.30 -11.54
N ALA A 5 -9.88 -11.08 -11.01
CA ALA A 5 -9.37 -10.77 -9.68
C ALA A 5 -10.15 -11.48 -8.57
N LEU A 6 -11.48 -11.54 -8.66
CA LEU A 6 -12.31 -12.25 -7.68
C LEU A 6 -12.18 -13.78 -7.81
N SER A 7 -12.02 -14.30 -9.03
CA SER A 7 -11.80 -15.74 -9.23
C SER A 7 -10.36 -16.17 -8.94
N TYR A 8 -9.40 -15.26 -8.99
CA TYR A 8 -7.96 -15.54 -8.89
C TYR A 8 -7.56 -16.43 -7.71
N PRO A 9 -7.99 -16.15 -6.46
CA PRO A 9 -7.64 -17.03 -5.34
C PRO A 9 -8.22 -18.44 -5.48
N ARG A 10 -9.37 -18.59 -6.17
CA ARG A 10 -10.10 -19.86 -6.33
C ARG A 10 -9.68 -20.68 -7.55
N ASN A 11 -8.96 -20.07 -8.50
CA ASN A 11 -8.50 -20.76 -9.71
C ASN A 11 -7.34 -21.73 -9.45
N SER A 12 -6.76 -21.72 -8.25
CA SER A 12 -5.72 -22.66 -7.82
C SER A 12 -6.33 -23.97 -7.30
N SER A 13 -5.71 -25.11 -7.61
CA SER A 13 -6.08 -26.40 -7.00
C SER A 13 -5.97 -26.37 -5.47
N ASP A 14 -5.05 -25.56 -4.96
CA ASP A 14 -4.69 -25.48 -3.54
C ASP A 14 -5.29 -24.23 -2.87
N TRP A 15 -6.41 -23.71 -3.39
CA TRP A 15 -7.02 -22.47 -2.90
C TRP A 15 -7.46 -22.57 -1.42
N ILE A 16 -8.01 -23.70 -1.00
CA ILE A 16 -8.42 -23.92 0.39
C ILE A 16 -7.20 -23.92 1.33
N PRO A 17 -6.16 -24.76 1.12
CA PRO A 17 -4.93 -24.69 1.90
C PRO A 17 -4.34 -23.28 1.95
N THR A 18 -4.33 -22.57 0.81
CA THR A 18 -3.73 -21.24 0.71
C THR A 18 -4.47 -20.21 1.57
N ILE A 19 -5.80 -20.18 1.51
CA ILE A 19 -6.62 -19.28 2.34
C ILE A 19 -6.51 -19.69 3.82
N LEU A 20 -6.51 -20.99 4.12
CA LEU A 20 -6.39 -21.47 5.49
C LEU A 20 -5.05 -21.10 6.11
N ILE A 21 -3.94 -21.38 5.40
CA ILE A 21 -2.59 -21.03 5.84
C ILE A 21 -2.47 -19.52 6.00
N GLY A 22 -2.89 -18.75 4.99
CA GLY A 22 -2.84 -17.29 5.04
C GLY A 22 -3.68 -16.70 6.19
N GLY A 23 -4.89 -17.21 6.41
CA GLY A 23 -5.76 -16.77 7.51
C GLY A 23 -5.18 -17.12 8.88
N VAL A 24 -4.67 -18.34 9.06
CA VAL A 24 -4.02 -18.77 10.32
C VAL A 24 -2.76 -17.94 10.60
N LEU A 25 -1.90 -17.75 9.60
CA LEU A 25 -0.73 -16.87 9.73
C LEU A 25 -1.15 -15.43 10.09
N SER A 26 -2.29 -14.95 9.58
CA SER A 26 -2.80 -13.62 9.91
C SER A 26 -3.23 -13.51 11.37
N VAL A 27 -3.76 -14.59 11.97
CA VAL A 27 -4.06 -14.65 13.41
C VAL A 27 -2.78 -14.75 14.23
N LEU A 28 -1.77 -15.46 13.73
CA LEU A 28 -0.46 -15.64 14.39
C LEU A 28 0.46 -14.42 14.26
N PHE A 29 -0.02 -13.27 13.78
CA PHE A 29 0.79 -12.06 13.58
C PHE A 29 1.54 -11.61 14.84
N VAL A 30 1.02 -11.95 16.03
CA VAL A 30 1.65 -11.68 17.34
C VAL A 30 3.08 -12.24 17.46
N PHE A 31 3.42 -13.30 16.73
CA PHE A 31 4.74 -13.91 16.74
C PHE A 31 5.76 -13.20 15.83
N ILE A 32 5.37 -12.12 15.16
CA ILE A 32 6.15 -11.33 14.19
C ILE A 32 6.55 -12.12 12.93
N ILE A 33 7.16 -13.31 13.05
CA ILE A 33 7.60 -14.15 11.94
C ILE A 33 6.51 -14.37 10.86
N PRO A 34 5.23 -14.65 11.22
CA PRO A 34 4.17 -14.84 10.22
C PRO A 34 3.94 -13.62 9.32
N ILE A 35 4.25 -12.41 9.79
CA ILE A 35 4.09 -11.20 8.97
C ILE A 35 4.99 -11.25 7.74
N PHE A 36 6.24 -11.70 7.90
CA PHE A 36 7.19 -11.78 6.78
C PHE A 36 6.74 -12.82 5.78
N ILE A 37 6.23 -13.96 6.24
CA ILE A 37 5.73 -15.01 5.34
C ILE A 37 4.55 -14.50 4.51
N ILE A 38 3.59 -13.80 5.14
CA ILE A 38 2.44 -13.22 4.43
C ILE A 38 2.92 -12.18 3.42
N GLN A 39 3.83 -11.28 3.82
CA GLN A 39 4.35 -10.25 2.92
C GLN A 39 5.09 -10.86 1.73
N GLY A 40 5.91 -11.90 1.93
CA GLY A 40 6.57 -12.58 0.81
C GLY A 40 5.60 -13.31 -0.09
N TYR A 41 4.51 -13.86 0.47
CA TYR A 41 3.45 -14.47 -0.31
C TYR A 41 2.76 -13.41 -1.20
N MET A 42 2.53 -12.21 -0.67
CA MET A 42 2.00 -11.09 -1.43
C MET A 42 2.94 -10.64 -2.57
N VAL A 43 4.27 -10.67 -2.36
CA VAL A 43 5.26 -10.46 -3.44
C VAL A 43 5.11 -11.51 -4.53
N ARG A 44 4.95 -12.78 -4.14
CA ARG A 44 4.75 -13.88 -5.10
C ARG A 44 3.45 -13.72 -5.88
N VAL A 45 2.37 -13.26 -5.24
CA VAL A 45 1.10 -12.92 -5.90
C VAL A 45 1.29 -11.79 -6.92
N LEU A 46 1.96 -10.69 -6.54
CA LEU A 46 2.28 -9.60 -7.47
C LEU A 46 3.06 -10.09 -8.68
N ARG A 47 4.10 -10.91 -8.43
CA ARG A 47 4.96 -11.47 -9.48
C ARG A 47 4.16 -12.37 -10.43
N GLY A 48 3.32 -13.27 -9.91
CA GLY A 48 2.47 -14.14 -10.72
C GLY A 48 1.44 -13.34 -11.52
N ALA A 49 0.77 -12.37 -10.88
CA ALA A 49 -0.19 -11.49 -11.54
C ALA A 49 0.44 -10.68 -12.67
N ALA A 50 1.64 -10.14 -12.46
CA ALA A 50 2.40 -9.40 -13.47
C ALA A 50 2.83 -10.28 -14.65
N LYS A 51 3.03 -11.60 -14.43
CA LYS A 51 3.29 -12.59 -15.48
C LYS A 51 2.03 -13.06 -16.20
N GLY A 52 0.85 -12.58 -15.80
CA GLY A 52 -0.44 -13.01 -16.36
C GLY A 52 -0.93 -14.37 -15.85
N GLU A 53 -0.35 -14.89 -14.77
CA GLU A 53 -0.83 -16.12 -14.14
C GLU A 53 -2.25 -15.91 -13.59
N THR A 54 -3.14 -16.87 -13.80
CA THR A 54 -4.57 -16.77 -13.43
C THR A 54 -4.91 -17.55 -12.16
N ALA A 55 -3.99 -18.35 -11.65
CA ALA A 55 -4.12 -19.13 -10.42
C ALA A 55 -3.23 -18.53 -9.33
N ALA A 56 -3.76 -18.44 -8.10
CA ALA A 56 -2.97 -18.01 -6.96
C ALA A 56 -1.84 -19.00 -6.63
N PRO A 57 -0.62 -18.50 -6.32
CA PRO A 57 0.49 -19.35 -5.96
C PRO A 57 0.22 -20.07 -4.63
N SER A 58 0.90 -21.19 -4.42
CA SER A 58 0.83 -21.95 -3.16
C SER A 58 1.90 -21.50 -2.14
N PHE A 59 1.67 -21.83 -0.87
CA PHE A 59 2.64 -21.62 0.22
C PHE A 59 3.74 -22.69 0.20
N THR A 60 4.61 -22.59 -0.80
CA THR A 60 5.83 -23.40 -0.93
C THR A 60 7.08 -22.54 -0.73
N ASN A 61 8.25 -23.17 -0.51
CA ASN A 61 9.53 -22.46 -0.37
C ASN A 61 9.47 -21.34 0.69
N TRP A 62 9.10 -21.70 1.93
CA TRP A 62 8.91 -20.75 3.05
C TRP A 62 10.12 -19.87 3.32
N GLY A 63 11.34 -20.36 3.11
CA GLY A 63 12.56 -19.56 3.24
C GLY A 63 12.60 -18.39 2.25
N GLU A 64 12.20 -18.60 1.00
CA GLU A 64 12.10 -17.54 -0.01
C GLU A 64 11.00 -16.54 0.38
N LEU A 65 9.85 -17.02 0.89
CA LEU A 65 8.77 -16.14 1.37
C LEU A 65 9.24 -15.23 2.50
N ILE A 66 10.02 -15.73 3.45
CA ILE A 66 10.56 -14.90 4.54
C ILE A 66 11.49 -13.82 3.98
N VAL A 67 12.38 -14.18 3.04
CA VAL A 67 13.34 -13.25 2.44
C VAL A 67 12.64 -12.17 1.62
N ASP A 68 11.73 -12.56 0.73
CA ASP A 68 10.98 -11.60 -0.09
C ASP A 68 10.02 -10.76 0.75
N GLY A 69 9.48 -11.32 1.83
CA GLY A 69 8.68 -10.59 2.80
C GLY A 69 9.48 -9.57 3.60
N LEU A 70 10.69 -9.92 4.03
CA LEU A 70 11.59 -8.99 4.71
C LEU A 70 11.94 -7.81 3.79
N LYS A 71 12.25 -8.09 2.51
CA LYS A 71 12.48 -7.05 1.51
C LYS A 71 11.26 -6.13 1.36
N LEU A 72 10.05 -6.70 1.25
CA LEU A 72 8.82 -5.93 1.13
C LEU A 72 8.54 -5.09 2.39
N VAL A 73 8.81 -5.61 3.58
CA VAL A 73 8.71 -4.86 4.83
C VAL A 73 9.70 -3.69 4.86
N ILE A 74 10.94 -3.88 4.42
CA ILE A 74 11.95 -2.81 4.31
C ILE A 74 11.46 -1.72 3.34
N ILE A 75 10.92 -2.11 2.18
CA ILE A 75 10.35 -1.17 1.21
C ILE A 75 9.24 -0.35 1.86
N ASN A 76 8.25 -1.00 2.46
CA ASN A 76 7.14 -0.32 3.14
C ASN A 76 7.64 0.58 4.28
N PHE A 77 8.66 0.15 5.03
CA PHE A 77 9.26 0.95 6.08
C PHE A 77 9.90 2.22 5.52
N VAL A 78 10.73 2.13 4.48
CA VAL A 78 11.35 3.30 3.84
C VAL A 78 10.29 4.26 3.28
N TYR A 79 9.27 3.73 2.59
CA TYR A 79 8.17 4.56 2.09
C TYR A 79 7.34 5.20 3.22
N SER A 80 7.17 4.51 4.35
CA SER A 80 6.49 5.06 5.52
C SER A 80 7.27 6.24 6.12
N LEU A 81 8.60 6.21 6.11
CA LEU A 81 9.44 7.31 6.59
C LEU A 81 9.29 8.57 5.73
N ILE A 82 9.09 8.42 4.42
CA ILE A 82 8.85 9.55 3.50
C ILE A 82 7.61 10.34 3.93
N VAL A 83 6.58 9.67 4.45
CA VAL A 83 5.36 10.31 4.96
C VAL A 83 5.51 10.75 6.42
N LEU A 84 6.11 9.88 7.25
CA LEU A 84 6.21 10.07 8.69
C LEU A 84 7.13 11.24 9.07
N ILE A 85 8.25 11.43 8.37
CA ILE A 85 9.20 12.52 8.66
C ILE A 85 8.50 13.89 8.55
N PRO A 86 7.86 14.26 7.41
CA PRO A 86 7.08 15.49 7.32
C PRO A 86 6.00 15.61 8.41
N MET A 87 5.27 14.52 8.72
CA MET A 87 4.24 14.53 9.76
C MET A 87 4.81 14.88 11.13
N ILE A 88 5.92 14.24 11.52
CA ILE A 88 6.59 14.50 12.80
C ILE A 88 7.16 15.92 12.82
N THR A 89 7.82 16.36 11.74
CA THR A 89 8.36 17.72 11.64
C THR A 89 7.26 18.76 11.82
N LEU A 90 6.12 18.62 11.15
CA LEU A 90 4.98 19.52 11.33
C LEU A 90 4.46 19.48 12.78
N SER A 91 4.31 18.28 13.35
CA SER A 91 3.81 18.11 14.72
C SER A 91 4.72 18.80 15.74
N ILE A 92 6.05 18.70 15.58
CA ILE A 92 7.04 19.37 16.41
C ILE A 92 6.94 20.89 16.25
N VAL A 93 6.89 21.39 15.00
CA VAL A 93 6.78 22.83 14.73
C VAL A 93 5.52 23.44 15.35
N LEU A 94 4.38 22.76 15.20
CA LEU A 94 3.11 23.20 15.81
C LEU A 94 3.13 23.10 17.34
N GLY A 95 3.72 22.03 17.89
CA GLY A 95 3.84 21.84 19.35
C GLY A 95 4.76 22.86 20.02
N ILE A 96 5.89 23.20 19.38
CA ILE A 96 6.82 24.25 19.84
C ILE A 96 6.16 25.64 19.69
N GLY A 97 5.50 25.91 18.57
CA GLY A 97 4.79 27.17 18.33
C GLY A 97 3.72 27.45 19.39
N ASN A 98 2.96 26.43 19.79
CA ASN A 98 1.97 26.53 20.87
C ASN A 98 2.63 26.80 22.23
N SER A 99 3.73 26.11 22.54
CA SER A 99 4.45 26.27 23.82
C SER A 99 5.10 27.65 23.97
N LEU A 100 5.65 28.21 22.90
CA LEU A 100 6.23 29.57 22.91
C LEU A 100 5.15 30.67 23.01
N SER A 101 3.95 30.43 22.46
CA SER A 101 2.83 31.36 22.59
C SER A 101 2.23 31.41 24.01
N ALA A 102 2.34 30.31 24.77
CA ALA A 102 1.84 30.21 26.14
C ALA A 102 2.76 30.86 27.20
N GLY A 103 4.04 31.12 26.85
CA GLY A 103 5.04 31.74 27.74
C GLY A 103 5.25 33.25 27.54
N ALA A 104 4.58 33.87 26.57
CA ALA A 104 4.63 35.31 26.38
C ALA A 104 3.76 36.01 27.45
N PRO A 105 4.25 37.06 28.14
CA PRO A 105 3.41 37.87 29.02
C PRO A 105 2.27 38.48 28.19
N GLY A 106 1.04 37.98 28.37
CA GLY A 106 -0.13 38.50 27.69
C GLY A 106 -0.55 39.86 28.26
N PRO A 107 -0.99 40.82 27.43
CA PRO A 107 -1.69 41.99 27.92
C PRO A 107 -3.13 41.59 28.31
N GLU A 108 -3.38 41.49 29.62
CA GLU A 108 -4.68 41.39 30.29
C GLU A 108 -5.66 40.26 29.87
N PRO A 109 -6.57 39.83 30.78
CA PRO A 109 -7.59 38.83 30.46
C PRO A 109 -8.58 39.40 29.42
N GLY A 110 -8.46 38.98 28.17
CA GLY A 110 -9.42 39.34 27.11
C GLY A 110 -8.84 39.55 25.71
N VAL A 111 -7.51 39.61 25.54
CA VAL A 111 -6.89 39.85 24.23
C VAL A 111 -5.84 38.78 23.90
N THR A 112 -6.29 37.62 23.46
CA THR A 112 -5.47 36.67 22.66
C THR A 112 -5.61 37.01 21.17
N VAL A 113 -5.23 38.23 20.79
CA VAL A 113 -5.44 38.73 19.41
C VAL A 113 -4.10 38.79 18.68
N GLY A 114 -3.85 37.79 17.81
CA GLY A 114 -2.81 37.86 16.77
C GLY A 114 -2.21 36.52 16.38
N ALA A 115 -1.64 35.77 17.33
CA ALA A 115 -0.86 34.57 17.03
C ALA A 115 -1.67 33.25 17.05
N ALA A 116 -2.66 33.11 17.94
CA ALA A 116 -3.42 31.87 18.10
C ALA A 116 -4.28 31.50 16.86
N PRO A 117 -4.98 32.43 16.18
CA PRO A 117 -5.72 32.11 14.95
C PRO A 117 -4.79 31.83 13.76
N ALA A 118 -3.67 32.54 13.65
CA ALA A 118 -2.70 32.38 12.58
C ALA A 118 -1.96 31.03 12.67
N LEU A 119 -1.58 30.59 13.88
CA LEU A 119 -1.03 29.25 14.13
C LEU A 119 -2.06 28.14 13.84
N GLY A 120 -3.35 28.39 14.11
CA GLY A 120 -4.43 27.48 13.73
C GLY A 120 -4.59 27.32 12.22
N ILE A 121 -4.56 28.43 11.45
CA ILE A 121 -4.67 28.41 9.99
C ILE A 121 -3.43 27.75 9.36
N VAL A 122 -2.22 28.10 9.81
CA VAL A 122 -0.97 27.50 9.31
C VAL A 122 -0.90 26.01 9.65
N GLY A 123 -1.31 25.61 10.86
CA GLY A 123 -1.39 24.19 11.24
C GLY A 123 -2.40 23.42 10.41
N PHE A 124 -3.58 23.98 10.17
CA PHE A 124 -4.60 23.37 9.31
C PHE A 124 -4.11 23.22 7.86
N LEU A 125 -3.52 24.27 7.28
CA LEU A 125 -2.92 24.21 5.95
C LEU A 125 -1.78 23.19 5.87
N GLY A 126 -0.92 23.13 6.90
CA GLY A 126 0.14 22.13 7.01
C GLY A 126 -0.42 20.70 7.00
N ILE A 127 -1.47 20.43 7.78
CA ILE A 127 -2.15 19.13 7.81
C ILE A 127 -2.76 18.80 6.45
N LEU A 128 -3.39 19.77 5.78
CA LEU A 128 -3.94 19.57 4.44
C LEU A 128 -2.85 19.24 3.41
N VAL A 129 -1.75 20.00 3.39
CA VAL A 129 -0.64 19.76 2.46
C VAL A 129 -0.04 18.38 2.68
N ILE A 130 0.21 17.99 3.93
CA ILE A 130 0.76 16.68 4.26
C ILE A 130 -0.25 15.55 4.01
N GLY A 131 -1.54 15.78 4.25
CA GLY A 131 -2.61 14.83 3.92
C GLY A 131 -2.69 14.57 2.42
N LEU A 132 -2.67 15.63 1.60
CA LEU A 132 -2.61 15.52 0.14
C LEU A 132 -1.34 14.82 -0.32
N PHE A 133 -0.18 15.17 0.25
CA PHE A 133 1.08 14.49 -0.02
C PHE A 133 1.01 12.99 0.31
N SER A 134 0.39 12.61 1.43
CA SER A 134 0.22 11.21 1.83
C SER A 134 -0.65 10.43 0.85
N ILE A 135 -1.72 11.04 0.32
CA ILE A 135 -2.56 10.45 -0.72
C ILE A 135 -1.73 10.20 -1.99
N VAL A 136 -0.94 11.18 -2.42
CA VAL A 136 -0.05 11.05 -3.58
C VAL A 136 0.93 9.92 -3.37
N VAL A 137 1.63 9.86 -2.23
CA VAL A 137 2.57 8.77 -1.94
C VAL A 137 1.87 7.41 -1.92
N SER A 138 0.68 7.32 -1.32
CA SER A 138 -0.09 6.07 -1.25
C SER A 138 -0.47 5.50 -2.62
N TYR A 139 -0.61 6.35 -3.64
CA TYR A 139 -0.84 5.94 -5.02
C TYR A 139 0.37 5.24 -5.64
N PHE A 140 1.59 5.65 -5.28
CA PHE A 140 2.82 5.12 -5.86
C PHE A 140 3.40 3.91 -5.11
N ILE A 141 3.05 3.71 -3.83
CA ILE A 141 3.50 2.55 -3.05
C ILE A 141 3.18 1.21 -3.74
N PRO A 142 1.92 0.92 -4.18
CA PRO A 142 1.63 -0.36 -4.82
C PRO A 142 2.40 -0.55 -6.14
N ALA A 143 2.65 0.52 -6.89
CA ALA A 143 3.49 0.48 -8.09
C ALA A 143 4.96 0.14 -7.75
N ALA A 144 5.51 0.68 -6.67
CA ALA A 144 6.84 0.33 -6.17
C ALA A 144 6.94 -1.15 -5.77
N GLN A 145 5.92 -1.66 -5.07
CA GLN A 145 5.82 -3.06 -4.68
C GLN A 145 5.72 -3.99 -5.90
N ALA A 146 4.92 -3.60 -6.90
CA ALA A 146 4.78 -4.34 -8.15
C ALA A 146 6.10 -4.37 -8.93
N ASN A 147 6.80 -3.24 -9.06
CA ASN A 147 8.09 -3.19 -9.75
C ASN A 147 9.15 -4.05 -9.05
N PHE A 148 9.20 -4.02 -7.72
CA PHE A 148 10.05 -4.92 -6.93
C PHE A 148 9.71 -6.40 -7.17
N ALA A 149 8.42 -6.75 -7.22
CA ALA A 149 8.01 -8.12 -7.46
C ALA A 149 8.38 -8.64 -8.85
N ILE A 150 8.34 -7.75 -9.87
CA ILE A 150 8.70 -8.03 -11.26
C ILE A 150 10.21 -8.18 -11.43
N GLU A 151 10.99 -7.19 -10.99
CA GLU A 151 12.44 -7.14 -11.19
C GLU A 151 13.24 -7.96 -10.16
N GLY A 152 12.62 -8.33 -9.03
CA GLY A 152 13.21 -9.17 -7.98
C GLY A 152 14.31 -8.51 -7.15
N SER A 153 14.61 -7.23 -7.36
CA SER A 153 15.66 -6.48 -6.67
C SER A 153 15.09 -5.35 -5.82
N LEU A 154 15.63 -5.16 -4.61
CA LEU A 154 15.21 -4.06 -3.72
C LEU A 154 15.33 -2.68 -4.37
N GLY A 155 16.38 -2.48 -5.19
CA GLY A 155 16.60 -1.21 -5.89
C GLY A 155 15.48 -0.86 -6.87
N ALA A 156 14.83 -1.85 -7.47
CA ALA A 156 13.72 -1.62 -8.39
C ALA A 156 12.50 -0.99 -7.70
N ALA A 157 12.30 -1.25 -6.40
CA ALA A 157 11.25 -0.56 -5.64
C ALA A 157 11.49 0.94 -5.48
N PHE A 158 12.69 1.45 -5.77
CA PHE A 158 13.03 2.87 -5.65
C PHE A 158 13.35 3.52 -7.00
N ASP A 159 13.18 2.80 -8.11
CA ASP A 159 13.31 3.38 -9.44
C ASP A 159 12.09 4.24 -9.77
N ILE A 160 12.17 5.51 -9.35
CA ILE A 160 11.10 6.50 -9.52
C ILE A 160 10.69 6.62 -10.99
N SER A 161 11.64 6.53 -11.93
CA SER A 161 11.36 6.70 -13.35
C SER A 161 10.43 5.61 -13.90
N THR A 162 10.71 4.36 -13.51
CA THR A 162 9.89 3.19 -13.88
C THR A 162 8.56 3.20 -13.12
N ILE A 163 8.58 3.51 -11.82
CA ILE A 163 7.38 3.56 -10.97
C ILE A 163 6.39 4.60 -11.49
N VAL A 164 6.84 5.83 -11.75
CA VAL A 164 6.00 6.90 -12.30
C VAL A 164 5.51 6.53 -13.70
N SER A 165 6.39 5.93 -14.52
CA SER A 165 6.02 5.51 -15.88
C SER A 165 4.91 4.46 -15.91
N GLY A 166 4.93 3.48 -15.00
CA GLY A 166 3.88 2.48 -14.88
C GLY A 166 2.64 3.02 -14.17
N ALA A 167 2.82 3.81 -13.10
CA ALA A 167 1.72 4.36 -12.32
C ALA A 167 0.91 5.43 -13.07
N MET A 168 1.48 6.11 -14.07
CA MET A 168 0.76 7.08 -14.91
C MET A 168 -0.01 6.45 -16.08
N THR A 169 -0.11 5.12 -16.14
CA THR A 169 -0.85 4.43 -17.19
C THR A 169 -2.33 4.31 -16.84
N SER A 170 -3.20 4.30 -17.86
CA SER A 170 -4.64 4.11 -17.68
C SER A 170 -4.97 2.76 -17.04
N GLU A 171 -4.20 1.73 -17.37
CA GLU A 171 -4.33 0.35 -16.91
C GLU A 171 -4.09 0.26 -15.40
N TYR A 172 -3.02 0.91 -14.92
CA TYR A 172 -2.75 1.00 -13.48
C TYR A 172 -3.81 1.83 -12.75
N PHE A 173 -4.25 2.94 -13.33
CA PHE A 173 -5.28 3.78 -12.72
C PHE A 173 -6.61 3.02 -12.56
N VAL A 174 -7.02 2.24 -13.56
CA VAL A 174 -8.20 1.37 -13.47
C VAL A 174 -8.02 0.31 -12.40
N ALA A 175 -6.84 -0.34 -12.32
CA ALA A 175 -6.57 -1.31 -11.26
C ALA A 175 -6.65 -0.68 -9.86
N TRP A 176 -6.11 0.52 -9.68
CA TRP A 176 -6.19 1.27 -8.43
C TRP A 176 -7.63 1.62 -8.05
N LEU A 177 -8.45 2.05 -9.01
CA LEU A 177 -9.88 2.33 -8.80
C LEU A 177 -10.64 1.05 -8.41
N LEU A 178 -10.35 -0.07 -9.07
CA LEU A 178 -10.95 -1.37 -8.73
C LEU A 178 -10.55 -1.80 -7.31
N VAL A 179 -9.29 -1.61 -6.91
CA VAL A 179 -8.85 -1.86 -5.53
C VAL A 179 -9.60 -0.98 -4.55
N LEU A 180 -9.82 0.30 -4.85
CA LEU A 180 -10.59 1.18 -3.97
C LEU A 180 -12.01 0.63 -3.76
N VAL A 181 -12.72 0.27 -4.83
CA VAL A 181 -14.09 -0.24 -4.72
C VAL A 181 -14.13 -1.62 -4.05
N VAL A 182 -13.39 -2.59 -4.60
CA VAL A 182 -13.40 -4.00 -4.17
C VAL A 182 -12.76 -4.13 -2.80
N GLY A 183 -11.60 -3.52 -2.60
CA GLY A 183 -10.88 -3.53 -1.34
C GLY A 183 -11.70 -2.93 -0.21
N THR A 184 -12.37 -1.79 -0.42
CA THR A 184 -13.26 -1.21 0.61
C THR A 184 -14.43 -2.12 0.94
N ILE A 185 -15.12 -2.69 -0.05
CA ILE A 185 -16.27 -3.58 0.18
C ILE A 185 -15.85 -4.83 0.95
N LEU A 186 -14.82 -5.55 0.48
CA LEU A 186 -14.40 -6.78 1.16
C LEU A 186 -13.74 -6.50 2.52
N SER A 187 -13.02 -5.38 2.67
CA SER A 187 -12.44 -5.01 3.98
C SER A 187 -13.54 -4.66 4.98
N PHE A 188 -14.61 -3.99 4.54
CA PHE A 188 -15.76 -3.72 5.40
C PHE A 188 -16.44 -5.01 5.86
N ILE A 189 -16.67 -5.96 4.94
CA ILE A 189 -17.22 -7.28 5.27
C ILE A 189 -16.30 -8.06 6.22
N GLY A 190 -14.99 -8.09 5.92
CA GLY A 190 -13.99 -8.76 6.75
C GLY A 190 -13.86 -8.14 8.14
N GLY A 191 -13.95 -6.82 8.24
CA GLY A 191 -13.92 -6.07 9.49
C GLY A 191 -15.13 -6.33 10.37
N LEU A 192 -16.34 -6.38 9.80
CA LEU A 192 -17.56 -6.75 10.54
C LEU A 192 -17.50 -8.16 11.11
N LEU A 193 -16.85 -9.09 10.39
CA LEU A 193 -16.73 -10.51 10.77
C LEU A 193 -15.46 -10.82 11.58
N PHE A 194 -14.70 -9.80 11.96
CA PHE A 194 -13.46 -9.97 12.73
C PHE A 194 -13.70 -10.62 14.10
N ILE A 195 -14.88 -10.41 14.69
CA ILE A 195 -15.29 -10.99 15.98
C ILE A 195 -15.37 -12.53 15.95
N VAL A 196 -15.48 -13.15 14.78
CA VAL A 196 -15.69 -14.61 14.62
C VAL A 196 -14.42 -15.34 14.15
N ILE A 197 -13.25 -14.70 14.12
CA ILE A 197 -12.00 -15.23 13.50
C ILE A 197 -12.12 -15.42 11.97
N VAL A 198 -13.30 -15.72 11.43
CA VAL A 198 -13.62 -15.83 10.00
C VAL A 198 -13.22 -14.57 9.23
N GLY A 199 -13.31 -13.38 9.86
CA GLY A 199 -12.87 -12.12 9.28
C GLY A 199 -11.41 -12.14 8.80
N PHE A 200 -10.49 -12.84 9.48
CA PHE A 200 -9.08 -12.92 9.05
C PHE A 200 -8.92 -13.60 7.70
N PHE A 201 -9.70 -14.64 7.40
CA PHE A 201 -9.65 -15.34 6.11
C PHE A 201 -10.18 -14.45 4.98
N ILE A 202 -11.22 -13.65 5.26
CA ILE A 202 -11.79 -12.68 4.30
C ILE A 202 -10.79 -11.55 4.05
N LEU A 203 -10.14 -11.04 5.10
CA LEU A 203 -9.11 -10.01 4.97
C LEU A 203 -7.91 -10.53 4.18
N PHE A 204 -7.44 -11.75 4.45
CA PHE A 204 -6.37 -12.38 3.66
C PHE A 204 -6.78 -12.55 2.19
N TYR A 205 -7.99 -13.03 1.92
CA TYR A 205 -8.51 -13.13 0.55
C TYR A 205 -8.53 -11.76 -0.14
N THR A 206 -8.98 -10.71 0.56
CA THR A 206 -8.98 -9.32 0.07
C THR A 206 -7.57 -8.85 -0.28
N GLN A 207 -6.57 -9.18 0.53
CA GLN A 207 -5.16 -8.86 0.27
C GLN A 207 -4.69 -9.52 -1.04
N VAL A 208 -4.96 -10.82 -1.23
CA VAL A 208 -4.60 -11.52 -2.47
C VAL A 208 -5.22 -10.87 -3.71
N VAL A 209 -6.53 -10.55 -3.66
CA VAL A 209 -7.24 -9.88 -4.76
C VAL A 209 -6.64 -8.51 -5.06
N THR A 210 -6.30 -7.76 -4.02
CA THR A 210 -5.72 -6.41 -4.14
C THR A 210 -4.34 -6.44 -4.78
N TYR A 211 -3.46 -7.31 -4.30
CA TYR A 211 -2.12 -7.48 -4.85
C TYR A 211 -2.16 -8.02 -6.28
N TYR A 212 -3.11 -8.89 -6.61
CA TYR A 212 -3.34 -9.33 -7.99
C TYR A 212 -3.70 -8.16 -8.92
N LEU A 213 -4.65 -7.31 -8.52
CA LEU A 213 -5.08 -6.16 -9.31
C LEU A 213 -3.90 -5.21 -9.56
N PHE A 214 -3.12 -4.88 -8.53
CA PHE A 214 -1.97 -4.01 -8.67
C PHE A 214 -0.88 -4.61 -9.56
N GLY A 215 -0.54 -5.88 -9.37
CA GLY A 215 0.49 -6.56 -10.18
C GLY A 215 0.12 -6.60 -11.65
N ARG A 216 -1.13 -6.95 -11.96
CA ARG A 216 -1.61 -7.02 -13.35
C ARG A 216 -1.75 -5.64 -13.99
N GLY A 217 -2.36 -4.68 -13.28
CA GLY A 217 -2.53 -3.31 -13.80
C GLY A 217 -1.20 -2.60 -14.06
N PHE A 218 -0.22 -2.77 -13.18
CA PHE A 218 1.11 -2.18 -13.36
C PHE A 218 1.88 -2.81 -14.53
N ALA A 219 1.85 -4.14 -14.65
CA ALA A 219 2.51 -4.86 -15.73
C ALA A 219 1.90 -4.56 -17.11
N ASP A 220 0.57 -4.56 -17.21
CA ASP A 220 -0.15 -4.24 -18.44
C ASP A 220 0.16 -2.80 -18.90
N GLY A 221 0.19 -1.86 -17.96
CA GLY A 221 0.55 -0.47 -18.21
C GLY A 221 1.97 -0.30 -18.75
N LEU A 222 2.97 -0.87 -18.07
CA LEU A 222 4.36 -0.83 -18.52
C LEU A 222 4.54 -1.51 -19.88
N GLY A 223 3.87 -2.65 -20.10
CA GLY A 223 3.94 -3.40 -21.35
C GLY A 223 3.33 -2.66 -22.53
N LYS A 224 2.23 -1.93 -22.33
CA LYS A 224 1.64 -1.07 -23.36
C LYS A 224 2.55 0.11 -23.71
N LYS A 225 3.01 0.87 -22.70
CA LYS A 225 3.91 2.01 -22.93
C LYS A 225 5.20 1.62 -23.67
N ARG A 226 5.77 0.45 -23.37
CA ARG A 226 6.95 -0.06 -24.10
C ARG A 226 6.65 -0.40 -25.56
N ARG A 227 5.45 -0.87 -25.87
CA ARG A 227 5.00 -1.13 -27.25
C ARG A 227 4.78 0.17 -28.03
N ASP A 228 4.09 1.13 -27.43
CA ASP A 228 3.82 2.44 -28.06
C ASP A 228 5.12 3.20 -28.43
N VAL A 229 6.21 2.98 -27.69
CA VAL A 229 7.54 3.54 -28.01
C VAL A 229 8.25 2.76 -29.13
N ALA A 230 8.03 1.45 -29.23
CA ALA A 230 8.66 0.60 -30.24
C ALA A 230 7.95 0.67 -31.60
N GLU A 231 6.64 0.88 -31.59
CA GLU A 231 5.78 1.03 -32.77
C GLU A 231 4.99 2.34 -32.64
N PRO A 232 5.61 3.51 -32.89
CA PRO A 232 4.86 4.75 -32.94
C PRO A 232 3.88 4.66 -34.12
N ASP A 233 2.57 4.64 -33.82
CA ASP A 233 1.51 4.67 -34.82
C ASP A 233 1.74 5.86 -35.77
N TYR A 234 2.09 5.55 -37.03
CA TYR A 234 2.27 6.51 -38.13
C TYR A 234 0.97 6.69 -38.91
#